data_AF-A0A7S2TLC6-F1
#
_entry.id   AF-A0A7S2TLC6-F1
#
_cell.length_a   1.000
_cell.length_b   1.000
_cell.length_c   1.000
_cell.angle_alpha   90.00
_cell.angle_beta   90.00
_cell.angle_gamma   90.00
#
_symmetry.space_group_name_H-M   'P 1'
#
loop_
_entity.id
_entity.type
_entity.pdbx_description
1 polymer ?
#
loop_
_entity_poly.entity_id
_entity_poly.type
_entity_poly.pdbx_seq_one_letter_code
_entity_poly.pdbx_strand_id
1 'polypeptide(L)'
;KAVGALISHSGSSVGRARQYFGNGECFLFARPDRRATANQIQVYPYALESSRETVLAKDGECLAIGGRTFALYLDRKLREGGSEPCDMFDSPCIASSRDFRCYSLEVWTPSS
;
A
#
# COMPACT_ATOMS: atom_id res chain seq x y z
N LYS A 1 2.93 -3.96 13.88
CA LYS A 1 1.91 -2.93 13.60
C LYS A 1 1.07 -3.40 12.40
N ALA A 2 -0.24 -3.19 12.38
CA ALA A 2 -1.06 -3.54 11.21
C ALA A 2 -1.18 -2.31 10.29
N VAL A 3 -0.91 -2.50 9.01
CA VAL A 3 -0.93 -1.46 7.97
C VAL A 3 -1.56 -2.05 6.71
N GLY A 4 -2.07 -1.19 5.85
CA GLY A 4 -2.62 -1.64 4.57
C GLY A 4 -3.02 -0.48 3.68
N ALA A 5 -3.67 -0.83 2.58
CA ALA A 5 -4.22 0.12 1.64
C ALA A 5 -5.57 -0.38 1.11
N LEU A 6 -6.41 0.57 0.70
CA LEU A 6 -7.53 0.32 -0.19
C LEU A 6 -7.10 0.67 -1.62
N ILE A 7 -7.36 -0.24 -2.55
CA ILE A 7 -7.12 -0.05 -3.98
C ILE A 7 -8.47 -0.02 -4.68
N SER A 8 -8.83 1.11 -5.28
CA SER A 8 -10.20 1.39 -5.75
C SER A 8 -10.63 0.58 -6.97
N HIS A 9 -9.70 0.25 -7.86
CA HIS A 9 -10.00 -0.46 -9.10
C HIS A 9 -9.11 -1.70 -9.22
N SER A 10 -9.74 -2.85 -9.44
CA SER A 10 -9.05 -4.03 -9.95
C SER A 10 -8.78 -3.81 -11.44
N GLY A 11 -7.58 -4.17 -11.89
CA GLY A 11 -7.19 -4.01 -13.28
C GLY A 11 -7.38 -5.34 -13.99
N SER A 12 -7.84 -5.28 -15.23
CA SER A 12 -7.95 -6.45 -16.11
C SER A 12 -6.56 -6.85 -16.60
N SER A 13 -6.14 -8.10 -16.37
CA SER A 13 -4.82 -8.57 -16.81
C SER A 13 -4.86 -9.13 -18.24
N VAL A 14 -3.92 -8.67 -19.09
CA VAL A 14 -3.44 -9.42 -20.26
C VAL A 14 -1.91 -9.36 -20.26
N GLY A 15 -1.22 -10.45 -19.90
CA GLY A 15 0.24 -10.63 -20.07
C GLY A 15 1.15 -10.39 -18.86
N ARG A 16 2.47 -10.47 -19.10
CA ARG A 16 3.59 -10.39 -18.12
C ARG A 16 4.08 -8.97 -17.81
N ALA A 17 3.40 -7.94 -18.31
CA ALA A 17 3.84 -6.55 -18.18
C ALA A 17 3.59 -5.98 -16.77
N ARG A 18 4.32 -4.93 -16.39
CA ARG A 18 4.09 -4.15 -15.16
C ARG A 18 2.63 -3.70 -15.13
N GLN A 19 1.92 -4.07 -14.08
CA GLN A 19 0.51 -3.72 -13.93
C GLN A 19 0.36 -2.56 -12.96
N TYR A 20 -0.54 -1.64 -13.29
CA TYR A 20 -0.89 -0.48 -12.50
C TYR A 20 -2.39 -0.52 -12.20
N PHE A 21 -2.73 -0.37 -10.92
CA PHE A 21 -4.11 -0.41 -10.43
C PHE A 21 -4.42 0.84 -9.63
N GLY A 22 -5.71 1.12 -9.41
CA GLY A 22 -6.18 2.23 -8.57
C GLY A 22 -6.28 3.59 -9.26
N ASN A 23 -7.01 4.49 -8.61
CA ASN A 23 -7.18 5.91 -8.97
C ASN A 23 -7.06 6.77 -7.68
N GLY A 24 -7.46 8.04 -7.73
CA GLY A 24 -7.44 8.96 -6.59
C GLY A 24 -8.33 8.61 -5.39
N GLU A 25 -9.10 7.52 -5.45
CA GLU A 25 -9.90 7.02 -4.33
C GLU A 25 -9.13 6.02 -3.46
N CYS A 26 -7.89 5.69 -3.82
CA CYS A 26 -7.03 4.85 -3.00
C CYS A 26 -6.57 5.60 -1.75
N PHE A 27 -6.35 4.87 -0.66
CA PHE A 27 -5.77 5.43 0.56
C PHE A 27 -4.99 4.36 1.33
N LEU A 28 -4.04 4.82 2.13
CA LEU A 28 -3.33 3.98 3.10
C LEU A 28 -4.00 4.07 4.46
N PHE A 29 -3.86 3.03 5.26
CA PHE A 29 -4.22 3.07 6.66
C PHE A 29 -3.18 2.39 7.54
N ALA A 30 -3.03 2.91 8.76
CA ALA A 30 -2.15 2.36 9.77
C ALA A 30 -2.87 2.31 11.11
N ARG A 31 -2.89 1.12 11.72
CA ARG A 31 -3.29 1.02 13.12
C ARG A 31 -2.15 1.56 14.00
N PRO A 32 -2.48 2.30 15.07
CA PRO A 32 -1.47 2.72 16.04
C PRO A 32 -0.78 1.49 16.65
N ASP A 33 0.43 1.68 17.16
CA ASP A 33 1.09 0.62 17.93
C ASP A 33 0.18 0.22 19.10
N ARG A 34 0.18 -1.06 19.49
CA ARG A 34 -0.58 -1.53 20.66
C ARG A 34 -0.17 -0.82 21.95
N ARG A 35 1.02 -0.22 21.97
CA ARG A 35 1.53 0.57 23.09
C ARG A 35 1.12 2.06 23.04
N ALA A 36 0.53 2.51 21.94
CA ALA A 36 0.09 3.90 21.81
C ALA A 36 -1.16 4.15 22.66
N THR A 37 -1.21 5.31 23.30
CA THR A 37 -2.36 5.74 24.11
C THR A 37 -3.56 6.16 23.26
N ALA A 38 -3.33 6.53 22.00
CA ALA A 38 -4.36 6.84 21.03
C ALA A 38 -4.75 5.58 20.24
N ASN A 39 -6.03 5.22 20.24
CA ASN A 39 -6.57 4.05 19.52
C ASN A 39 -7.17 4.42 18.15
N GLN A 40 -6.78 5.56 17.58
CA GLN A 40 -7.34 6.04 16.32
C GLN A 40 -6.52 5.52 15.13
N ILE A 41 -7.21 4.94 14.15
CA ILE A 41 -6.61 4.54 12.87
C ILE A 41 -6.21 5.80 12.11
N GLN A 42 -4.97 5.83 11.63
CA GLN A 42 -4.47 6.89 10.75
C GLN A 42 -4.80 6.51 9.31
N VAL A 43 -5.34 7.46 8.55
CA VAL A 43 -5.70 7.30 7.14
C VAL A 43 -4.96 8.36 6.34
N TYR A 44 -4.33 7.94 5.24
CA TYR A 44 -3.59 8.81 4.33
C TYR A 44 -4.25 8.72 2.95
N PRO A 45 -5.11 9.69 2.59
CA PRO A 45 -5.76 9.72 1.29
C PRO A 45 -4.76 10.03 0.19
N TYR A 46 -5.13 9.74 -1.05
CA TYR A 46 -4.38 10.18 -2.22
C TYR A 46 -4.27 11.72 -2.22
N ALA A 47 -3.04 12.23 -2.23
CA ALA A 47 -2.73 13.65 -2.03
C ALA A 47 -2.35 14.39 -3.33
N LEU A 48 -1.85 13.68 -4.35
CA LEU A 48 -1.39 14.30 -5.59
C LEU A 48 -2.52 14.48 -6.59
N GLU A 49 -2.79 15.70 -7.08
CA GLU A 49 -3.76 15.91 -8.18
C GLU A 49 -3.29 15.35 -9.55
N SER A 50 -2.03 14.91 -9.66
CA SER A 50 -1.42 14.50 -10.92
C SER A 50 -1.76 13.05 -11.31
N SER A 51 -2.29 12.89 -12.52
CA SER A 51 -2.91 11.69 -13.10
C SER A 51 -1.95 10.61 -13.61
N ARG A 52 -0.74 10.47 -13.05
CA ARG A 52 0.33 9.65 -13.67
C ARG A 52 1.12 8.72 -12.77
N GLU A 53 0.80 8.63 -11.49
CA GLU A 53 1.60 7.80 -10.59
C GLU A 53 0.84 6.54 -10.17
N THR A 54 1.45 5.41 -10.49
CA THR A 54 1.14 4.04 -10.08
C THR A 54 0.61 3.92 -8.65
N VAL A 55 -0.62 3.44 -8.44
CA VAL A 55 -1.07 3.17 -7.05
C VAL A 55 -0.66 1.77 -6.60
N LEU A 56 -0.63 0.78 -7.50
CA LEU A 56 -0.10 -0.55 -7.20
C LEU A 56 0.75 -1.05 -8.38
N ALA A 57 2.06 -1.23 -8.18
CA ALA A 57 2.94 -1.95 -9.09
C ALA A 57 2.93 -3.43 -8.72
N LYS A 58 2.53 -4.28 -9.66
CA LYS A 58 2.86 -5.70 -9.64
C LYS A 58 3.77 -5.98 -10.83
N ASP A 59 5.03 -6.28 -10.55
CA ASP A 59 5.83 -7.08 -11.45
C ASP A 59 6.02 -8.46 -10.81
N GLY A 60 6.52 -9.45 -11.53
CA GLY A 60 6.62 -10.83 -11.04
C GLY A 60 7.39 -10.99 -9.71
N GLU A 61 8.05 -9.94 -9.21
CA GLU A 61 8.93 -9.96 -8.05
C GLU A 61 8.39 -9.21 -6.81
N CYS A 62 7.37 -8.36 -6.93
CA CYS A 62 6.80 -7.67 -5.76
C CYS A 62 5.36 -7.19 -5.93
N LEU A 63 4.70 -6.96 -4.79
CA LEU A 63 3.47 -6.19 -4.66
C LEU A 63 3.85 -4.85 -4.02
N ALA A 64 3.71 -3.73 -4.71
CA ALA A 64 4.12 -2.44 -4.18
C ALA A 64 3.05 -1.37 -4.39
N ILE A 65 2.79 -0.57 -3.36
CA ILE A 65 1.79 0.50 -3.33
C ILE A 65 2.52 1.84 -3.23
N GLY A 66 2.13 2.78 -4.09
CA GLY A 66 2.77 4.11 -4.19
C GLY A 66 3.54 4.33 -5.50
N GLY A 67 4.03 5.56 -5.66
CA GLY A 67 4.69 6.02 -6.88
C GLY A 67 6.18 5.74 -6.93
N ARG A 68 7.00 6.78 -6.76
CA ARG A 68 8.47 6.72 -6.88
C ARG A 68 9.14 5.97 -5.74
N THR A 69 8.64 6.19 -4.53
CA THR A 69 8.91 5.39 -3.34
C THR A 69 7.66 4.60 -2.99
N PHE A 70 7.85 3.39 -2.46
CA PHE A 70 6.73 2.53 -2.09
C PHE A 70 6.32 2.83 -0.65
N ALA A 71 5.10 3.35 -0.49
CA ALA A 71 4.50 3.53 0.82
C ALA A 71 4.38 2.19 1.56
N LEU A 72 4.12 1.12 0.79
CA LEU A 72 4.11 -0.25 1.26
C LEU A 72 4.57 -1.16 0.13
N TYR A 73 5.47 -2.10 0.39
CA TYR A 73 5.75 -3.19 -0.54
C TYR A 73 5.87 -4.53 0.18
N LEU A 74 5.63 -5.60 -0.56
CA LEU A 74 5.90 -6.98 -0.20
C LEU A 74 6.67 -7.66 -1.34
N ASP A 75 7.64 -8.49 -0.97
CA ASP A 75 8.38 -9.32 -1.91
C ASP A 75 7.48 -10.37 -2.56
N ARG A 76 8.02 -11.06 -3.58
CA ARG A 76 7.32 -12.14 -4.31
C ARG A 76 6.78 -13.24 -3.41
N LYS A 77 7.44 -13.49 -2.28
CA LYS A 77 7.06 -14.53 -1.32
C LYS A 77 6.01 -14.03 -0.32
N LEU A 78 5.67 -12.75 -0.33
CA LEU A 78 4.78 -12.08 0.62
C LEU A 78 5.25 -12.25 2.07
N ARG A 79 6.58 -12.29 2.28
CA ARG A 79 7.21 -12.53 3.59
C ARG A 79 7.97 -11.33 4.09
N GLU A 80 8.68 -10.65 3.19
CA GLU A 80 9.47 -9.47 3.51
C GLU A 80 8.83 -8.27 2.83
N GLY A 81 8.87 -7.14 3.49
CA GLY A 81 8.28 -5.92 2.99
C GLY A 81 8.92 -4.70 3.58
N GLY A 82 8.47 -3.55 3.10
CA GLY A 82 8.91 -2.29 3.65
C GLY A 82 7.92 -1.17 3.42
N SER A 83 8.21 -0.04 4.06
CA SER A 83 7.39 1.16 4.05
C SER A 83 8.28 2.38 4.12
N GLU A 84 8.08 3.30 3.18
CA GLU A 84 8.82 4.56 3.11
C GLU A 84 7.86 5.75 3.07
N PRO A 85 8.34 6.96 3.40
CA PRO A 85 7.60 8.17 3.08
C PRO A 85 7.23 8.21 1.60
N CYS A 86 5.99 8.61 1.31
CA CYS A 86 5.43 8.54 -0.03
C CYS A 86 4.63 9.80 -0.36
N ASP A 87 5.11 10.56 -1.34
CA ASP A 87 4.52 11.82 -1.78
C ASP A 87 3.09 11.64 -2.31
N MET A 88 2.79 10.48 -2.89
CA MET A 88 1.47 10.14 -3.43
C MET A 88 0.35 10.25 -2.40
N PHE A 89 0.66 9.93 -1.14
CA PHE A 89 -0.30 9.90 -0.05
C PHE A 89 0.03 10.93 1.05
N ASP A 90 1.08 11.74 0.85
CA ASP A 90 1.70 12.56 1.89
C ASP A 90 1.88 11.78 3.22
N SER A 91 2.31 10.52 3.10
CA SER A 91 2.38 9.60 4.22
C SER A 91 3.82 9.45 4.72
N PRO A 92 4.07 9.35 6.04
CA PRO A 92 5.34 8.89 6.55
C PRO A 92 5.50 7.38 6.31
N CYS A 93 6.56 6.77 6.85
CA CYS A 93 6.64 5.32 7.01
C CYS A 93 5.44 4.86 7.87
N ILE A 94 4.51 4.12 7.27
CA ILE A 94 3.27 3.70 7.93
C ILE A 94 3.48 2.43 8.77
N ALA A 95 4.53 1.65 8.50
CA ALA A 95 4.92 0.49 9.29
C ALA A 95 5.61 0.88 10.61
N SER A 96 6.07 -0.12 11.38
CA SER A 96 6.88 0.11 12.59
C SER A 96 8.33 0.47 12.30
N SER A 97 8.80 0.15 11.10
CA SER A 97 10.17 0.29 10.62
C SER A 97 10.16 0.26 9.09
N ARG A 98 11.25 0.76 8.48
CA ARG A 98 11.40 0.77 7.02
C ARG A 98 11.26 -0.63 6.43
N ASP A 99 11.86 -1.63 7.07
CA ASP A 99 11.75 -3.04 6.69
C ASP A 99 10.94 -3.81 7.73
N PHE A 100 10.12 -4.77 7.29
CA PHE A 100 9.32 -5.61 8.18
C PHE A 100 9.11 -7.02 7.60
N ARG A 101 8.73 -7.95 8.49
CA ARG A 101 8.23 -9.28 8.10
C ARG A 101 6.70 -9.28 8.10
N CYS A 102 6.11 -9.76 7.01
CA CYS A 102 4.68 -10.01 6.91
C CYS A 102 4.35 -11.34 7.58
N TYR A 103 3.55 -11.28 8.64
CA TYR A 103 3.09 -12.47 9.36
C TYR A 103 1.75 -12.99 8.83
N SER A 104 0.89 -12.09 8.38
CA SER A 104 -0.41 -12.39 7.79
C SER A 104 -0.75 -11.29 6.79
N LEU A 105 -1.34 -11.68 5.66
CA LEU A 105 -1.88 -10.80 4.65
C LEU A 105 -3.35 -11.16 4.43
N GLU A 106 -4.21 -10.17 4.54
CA GLU A 106 -5.64 -10.30 4.26
C GLU A 106 -5.99 -9.40 3.10
N VAL A 107 -6.75 -9.92 2.14
CA VAL A 107 -7.26 -9.16 1.00
C VAL A 107 -8.76 -9.35 0.95
N TRP A 108 -9.48 -8.24 0.90
CA TRP A 108 -10.94 -8.21 0.96
C TRP A 108 -11.48 -7.54 -0.29
N THR A 109 -12.55 -8.08 -0.85
CA THR A 109 -13.32 -7.45 -1.92
C THR A 109 -14.77 -7.35 -1.46
N PRO A 110 -15.51 -6.27 -1.80
CA PRO A 110 -16.94 -6.21 -1.54
C PRO A 110 -17.64 -7.44 -2.13
N SER A 111 -18.54 -8.06 -1.37
CA SER A 111 -19.43 -9.09 -1.92
C SER A 111 -20.33 -8.43 -2.96
N SER A 112 -20.40 -9.06 -4.14
CA SER A 112 -21.25 -8.64 -5.27
C SER A 112 -22.73 -8.65 -4.90
#